data_AF-A0A1G2HIR1-F1
#
_entry.id   AF-A0A1G2HIR1-F1
#
_cell.length_a   1.000
_cell.length_b   1.000
_cell.length_c   1.000
_cell.angle_alpha   90.00
_cell.angle_beta   90.00
_cell.angle_gamma   90.00
#
_symmetry.space_group_name_H-M   'P 1'
#
loop_
_entity.id
_entity.type
_entity.pdbx_description
1 polymer ?
#
loop_
_entity_poly.entity_id
_entity_poly.type
_entity_poly.pdbx_seq_one_letter_code
_entity_poly.pdbx_strand_id
1 'polypeptide(L)'
;MFNDQRGVIALSITIIILFIGITIVFSSVFVFLNRIEIARNVRLSEQAYFAAESVVEDALLRFIDPNKTEISSYPYSLAVGGASASIDKTTVGTISTFAVVGNASNRTRSLGVGVSGGVPGTTFSYAAQIGQGGLVMNSNSEVEGDVYSNGNITGFSNSVINGNATAVGTISSPRPSVSGTKIEGADIIALPPFDEQGWKDAANINNDPYIGNLSLDSGTTVLGPKKIEGNLTLNSNADLIVQGVIHVTGNFSMNSGSDLFLDDDFGSTGTVIIVEGTISFNSNADVFATDASPKGYIMFVSMSNNTDAAIQLNSNADLEAALYAVNGGLSINSNGEVVSLVVQKLILNSNAEIDYDLGLINYSYSTGGAGSYDIISWKEQ
;
A
#
# COMPACT_ATOMS: atom_id res chain seq x y z
N MET A 1 -72.10 -33.73 -71.17
CA MET A 1 -70.64 -33.50 -71.13
C MET A 1 -70.23 -32.34 -70.19
N PHE A 2 -70.97 -32.07 -69.09
CA PHE A 2 -70.69 -30.94 -68.19
C PHE A 2 -70.51 -31.31 -66.70
N ASN A 3 -70.63 -32.59 -66.33
CA ASN A 3 -70.53 -33.02 -64.92
C ASN A 3 -69.10 -33.37 -64.48
N ASP A 4 -68.19 -33.65 -65.42
CA ASP A 4 -66.78 -33.95 -65.14
C ASP A 4 -65.97 -32.70 -64.71
N GLN A 5 -66.32 -31.52 -65.22
CA GLN A 5 -65.57 -30.29 -64.94
C GLN A 5 -65.69 -29.83 -63.49
N ARG A 6 -66.83 -30.09 -62.83
CA ARG A 6 -67.03 -29.74 -61.41
C ARG A 6 -66.20 -30.60 -60.47
N GLY A 7 -66.04 -31.89 -60.79
CA GLY A 7 -65.15 -32.79 -60.04
C GLY A 7 -63.67 -32.44 -60.19
N VAL A 8 -63.26 -32.09 -61.41
CA VAL A 8 -61.88 -31.62 -61.68
C VAL A 8 -61.59 -30.30 -60.97
N ILE A 9 -62.52 -29.33 -60.98
CA ILE A 9 -62.37 -28.05 -60.26
C ILE A 9 -62.28 -28.29 -58.74
N ALA A 10 -63.13 -29.15 -58.17
CA ALA A 10 -63.06 -29.50 -56.76
C ALA A 10 -61.71 -30.14 -56.38
N LEU A 11 -61.21 -31.07 -57.20
CA LEU A 11 -59.91 -31.71 -57.00
C LEU A 11 -58.75 -30.71 -57.10
N SER A 12 -58.77 -29.80 -58.07
CA SER A 12 -57.76 -28.75 -58.21
C SER A 12 -57.75 -27.79 -57.01
N ILE A 13 -58.92 -27.39 -56.51
CA ILE A 13 -59.04 -26.54 -55.31
C ILE A 13 -58.49 -27.28 -54.08
N THR A 14 -58.82 -28.57 -53.92
CA THR A 14 -58.29 -29.38 -52.82
C THR A 14 -56.76 -29.52 -52.88
N ILE A 15 -56.19 -29.72 -54.08
CA ILE A 15 -54.73 -29.80 -54.26
C ILE A 15 -54.05 -28.46 -53.94
N ILE A 16 -54.62 -27.34 -54.36
CA ILE A 16 -54.09 -26.00 -54.06
C ILE A 16 -54.13 -25.74 -52.55
N ILE A 17 -55.24 -26.04 -51.87
CA ILE A 17 -55.37 -25.89 -50.42
C ILE A 17 -54.36 -26.79 -49.69
N LEU A 18 -54.19 -28.03 -50.14
CA LEU A 18 -53.19 -28.95 -49.59
C LEU A 18 -51.77 -28.40 -49.75
N PHE A 19 -51.44 -27.85 -50.93
CA PHE A 19 -50.13 -27.29 -51.23
C PHE A 19 -49.84 -26.04 -50.39
N ILE A 20 -50.82 -25.15 -50.23
CA ILE A 20 -50.71 -23.98 -49.35
C ILE A 20 -50.54 -24.44 -47.89
N GLY A 21 -51.32 -25.43 -47.44
CA GLY A 21 -51.23 -25.99 -46.10
C GLY A 21 -49.84 -26.58 -45.80
N ILE A 22 -49.29 -27.36 -46.72
CA ILE A 22 -47.94 -27.92 -46.62
C ILE A 22 -46.89 -26.81 -46.53
N THR A 23 -47.01 -25.77 -47.36
CA THR A 23 -46.07 -24.63 -47.38
C THR A 23 -46.07 -23.87 -46.04
N ILE A 24 -47.24 -23.67 -45.44
CA ILE A 24 -47.37 -23.02 -44.12
C ILE A 24 -46.74 -23.88 -43.02
N VAL A 25 -46.96 -25.21 -43.06
CA VAL A 25 -46.37 -26.15 -42.11
C VAL A 25 -44.84 -26.16 -42.22
N PHE A 26 -44.28 -26.27 -43.42
CA PHE A 26 -42.82 -26.22 -43.62
C PHE A 26 -42.21 -24.89 -43.17
N SER A 27 -42.86 -23.77 -43.47
CA SER A 27 -42.42 -22.45 -43.03
C SER A 27 -42.40 -22.34 -41.50
N SER A 28 -43.42 -22.90 -40.84
CA SER A 28 -43.52 -22.92 -39.37
C SER A 28 -42.45 -23.80 -38.72
N VAL A 29 -42.17 -24.99 -39.29
CA VAL A 29 -41.11 -25.88 -38.82
C VAL A 29 -39.74 -25.21 -38.95
N PHE A 30 -39.48 -24.53 -40.07
CA PHE A 30 -38.21 -23.80 -40.27
C PHE A 30 -38.00 -22.69 -39.24
N VAL A 31 -39.03 -21.86 -38.98
CA VAL A 31 -38.97 -20.81 -37.96
C VAL A 31 -38.77 -21.41 -36.56
N PHE A 32 -39.42 -22.55 -36.27
CA PHE A 32 -39.28 -23.24 -34.98
C PHE A 32 -37.87 -23.80 -34.76
N LEU A 33 -37.26 -24.41 -35.77
CA LEU A 33 -35.88 -24.91 -35.70
C LEU A 33 -34.89 -23.77 -35.45
N ASN A 34 -35.05 -22.64 -36.13
CA ASN A 34 -34.22 -21.46 -35.91
C ASN A 34 -34.36 -20.91 -34.47
N ARG A 35 -35.57 -20.96 -33.90
CA ARG A 35 -35.79 -20.58 -32.50
C ARG A 35 -35.07 -21.49 -31.51
N ILE A 36 -35.00 -22.80 -31.78
CA ILE A 36 -34.26 -23.76 -30.94
C ILE A 36 -32.77 -23.43 -30.95
N GLU A 37 -32.19 -23.13 -32.12
CA GLU A 37 -30.77 -22.81 -32.23
C GLU A 37 -30.42 -21.49 -31.54
N ILE A 38 -31.27 -20.46 -31.71
CA ILE A 38 -31.13 -19.19 -30.99
C ILE A 38 -31.21 -19.41 -29.47
N ALA A 39 -32.22 -20.14 -29.00
CA ALA A 39 -32.38 -20.44 -27.57
C ALA A 39 -31.18 -21.22 -27.00
N ARG A 40 -30.65 -22.18 -27.77
CA ARG A 40 -29.44 -22.93 -27.39
C ARG A 40 -28.21 -22.04 -27.34
N ASN A 41 -28.04 -21.14 -28.29
CA ASN A 41 -26.91 -20.21 -28.32
C ASN A 41 -26.97 -19.22 -27.16
N VAL A 42 -28.16 -18.71 -26.81
CA VAL A 42 -28.36 -17.86 -25.63
C VAL A 42 -27.96 -18.61 -24.36
N ARG A 43 -28.50 -19.83 -24.15
CA ARG A 43 -28.16 -20.65 -22.99
C ARG A 43 -26.67 -20.95 -22.87
N LEU A 44 -26.00 -21.34 -23.97
CA LEU A 44 -24.56 -21.62 -23.96
C LEU A 44 -23.75 -20.34 -23.70
N SER A 45 -24.21 -19.20 -24.22
CA SER A 45 -23.58 -17.91 -23.97
C SER A 45 -23.68 -17.48 -22.50
N GLU A 46 -24.84 -17.68 -21.86
CA GLU A 46 -25.03 -17.47 -20.42
C GLU A 46 -24.13 -18.39 -19.59
N GLN A 47 -24.02 -19.67 -19.96
CA GLN A 47 -23.12 -20.61 -19.28
C GLN A 47 -21.65 -20.20 -19.38
N ALA A 48 -21.20 -19.69 -20.53
CA ALA A 48 -19.86 -19.16 -20.70
C ALA A 48 -19.64 -17.89 -19.85
N TYR A 49 -20.65 -17.04 -19.72
CA TYR A 49 -20.61 -15.83 -18.88
C TYR A 49 -20.44 -16.17 -17.40
N PHE A 50 -21.32 -17.00 -16.85
CA PHE A 50 -21.25 -17.39 -15.44
C PHE A 50 -19.94 -18.11 -15.09
N ALA A 51 -19.37 -18.88 -16.03
CA ALA A 51 -18.07 -19.49 -15.83
C ALA A 51 -16.95 -18.44 -15.76
N ALA A 52 -16.99 -17.40 -16.61
CA ALA A 52 -16.03 -16.30 -16.54
C ALA A 52 -16.16 -15.49 -15.24
N GLU A 53 -17.39 -15.21 -14.81
CA GLU A 53 -17.69 -14.51 -13.56
C GLU A 53 -17.17 -15.30 -12.34
N SER A 54 -17.45 -16.61 -12.29
CA SER A 54 -16.99 -17.47 -11.19
C SER A 54 -15.46 -17.48 -11.04
N VAL A 55 -14.73 -17.51 -12.17
CA VAL A 55 -13.27 -17.53 -12.16
C VAL A 55 -12.69 -16.16 -11.81
N VAL A 56 -13.29 -15.07 -12.29
CA VAL A 56 -12.80 -13.73 -11.93
C VAL A 56 -13.05 -13.44 -10.45
N GLU A 57 -14.21 -13.82 -9.89
CA GLU A 57 -14.50 -13.65 -8.47
C GLU A 57 -13.55 -14.46 -7.58
N ASP A 58 -13.28 -15.72 -7.92
CA ASP A 58 -12.32 -16.55 -7.17
C ASP A 58 -10.90 -15.97 -7.25
N ALA A 59 -10.47 -15.53 -8.43
CA ALA A 59 -9.16 -14.92 -8.61
C ALA A 59 -9.03 -13.59 -7.85
N LEU A 60 -10.04 -12.72 -7.93
CA LEU A 60 -10.08 -11.47 -7.18
C LEU A 60 -10.09 -11.73 -5.68
N LEU A 61 -10.89 -12.67 -5.19
CA LEU A 61 -10.95 -13.00 -3.76
C LEU A 61 -9.59 -13.48 -3.23
N ARG A 62 -8.87 -14.30 -4.00
CA ARG A 62 -7.52 -14.76 -3.63
C ARG A 62 -6.45 -13.69 -3.79
N PHE A 63 -6.67 -12.72 -4.68
CA PHE A 63 -5.79 -11.59 -4.88
C PHE A 63 -5.97 -10.50 -3.82
N ILE A 64 -7.19 -10.34 -3.30
CA ILE A 64 -7.59 -9.27 -2.38
C ILE A 64 -7.44 -9.67 -0.92
N ASP A 65 -7.75 -10.92 -0.57
CA ASP A 65 -7.71 -11.39 0.81
C ASP A 65 -6.31 -11.91 1.17
N PRO A 66 -5.59 -11.24 2.10
CA PRO A 66 -4.24 -11.66 2.49
C PRO A 66 -4.20 -13.04 3.17
N ASN A 67 -5.34 -13.56 3.64
CA ASN A 67 -5.45 -14.89 4.24
C ASN A 67 -5.61 -16.01 3.21
N LYS A 68 -5.75 -15.69 1.92
CA LYS A 68 -5.87 -16.68 0.85
C LYS A 68 -4.59 -16.77 0.03
N THR A 69 -4.30 -17.97 -0.44
CA THR A 69 -3.15 -18.20 -1.32
C THR A 69 -3.46 -17.68 -2.73
N GLU A 70 -2.65 -16.73 -3.21
CA GLU A 70 -2.75 -16.24 -4.59
C GLU A 70 -2.50 -17.38 -5.61
N ILE A 71 -3.11 -17.26 -6.79
CA ILE A 71 -2.82 -18.11 -7.94
C ILE A 71 -1.35 -17.92 -8.34
N SER A 72 -0.58 -19.00 -8.25
CA SER A 72 0.87 -18.98 -8.47
C SER A 72 1.31 -19.06 -9.93
N SER A 73 0.39 -19.35 -10.86
CA SER A 73 0.71 -19.48 -12.29
C SER A 73 -0.49 -19.11 -13.17
N TYR A 74 -0.23 -18.31 -14.20
CA TYR A 74 -1.19 -17.90 -15.22
C TYR A 74 -0.75 -18.42 -16.61
N PRO A 75 -1.69 -18.78 -17.51
CA PRO A 75 -3.14 -18.75 -17.32
C PRO A 75 -3.64 -19.79 -16.31
N TYR A 76 -4.62 -19.41 -15.50
CA TYR A 76 -5.33 -20.31 -14.58
C TYR A 76 -6.68 -20.69 -15.18
N SER A 77 -7.01 -21.99 -15.17
CA SER A 77 -8.26 -22.48 -15.76
C SER A 77 -9.08 -23.30 -14.77
N LEU A 78 -10.39 -23.09 -14.76
CA LEU A 78 -11.34 -23.80 -13.92
C LEU A 78 -12.56 -24.26 -14.73
N ALA A 79 -13.03 -25.47 -14.45
CA ALA A 79 -14.29 -25.99 -14.99
C ALA A 79 -15.46 -25.64 -14.05
N VAL A 80 -16.53 -25.06 -14.60
CA VAL A 80 -17.70 -24.60 -13.85
C VAL A 80 -18.97 -25.06 -14.56
N GLY A 81 -19.72 -25.99 -13.96
CA GLY A 81 -21.07 -26.35 -14.43
C GLY A 81 -21.19 -26.83 -15.88
N GLY A 82 -20.14 -27.45 -16.45
CA GLY A 82 -20.12 -27.92 -17.85
C GLY A 82 -19.56 -26.91 -18.86
N ALA A 83 -19.14 -25.74 -18.39
CA ALA A 83 -18.31 -24.76 -19.10
C ALA A 83 -16.92 -24.70 -18.47
N SER A 84 -16.01 -23.95 -19.08
CA SER A 84 -14.67 -23.68 -18.54
C SER A 84 -14.34 -22.21 -18.69
N ALA A 85 -13.58 -21.63 -17.76
CA ALA A 85 -13.01 -20.31 -17.93
C ALA A 85 -11.51 -20.32 -17.66
N SER A 86 -10.79 -19.48 -18.41
CA SER A 86 -9.36 -19.25 -18.27
C SER A 86 -9.13 -17.78 -17.95
N ILE A 87 -8.26 -17.50 -16.99
CA ILE A 87 -7.88 -16.16 -16.59
C ILE A 87 -6.38 -15.94 -16.76
N ASP A 88 -6.02 -14.77 -17.27
CA ASP A 88 -4.66 -14.24 -17.33
C ASP A 88 -4.57 -12.98 -16.45
N LYS A 89 -3.39 -12.77 -15.86
CA LYS A 89 -3.07 -11.56 -15.08
C LYS A 89 -1.88 -10.84 -15.71
N THR A 90 -2.03 -9.53 -15.93
CA THR A 90 -0.93 -8.64 -16.32
C THR A 90 -0.81 -7.53 -15.28
N THR A 91 0.37 -7.30 -14.73
CA THR A 91 0.62 -6.21 -13.76
C THR A 91 1.53 -5.16 -14.38
N VAL A 92 1.12 -3.89 -14.31
CA VAL A 92 1.90 -2.72 -14.74
C VAL A 92 1.83 -1.67 -13.63
N GLY A 93 2.95 -1.39 -12.97
CA GLY A 93 2.96 -0.51 -11.79
C GLY A 93 2.11 -1.09 -10.67
N THR A 94 1.18 -0.29 -10.13
CA THR A 94 0.24 -0.68 -9.08
C THR A 94 -1.04 -1.36 -9.62
N ILE A 95 -1.23 -1.39 -10.94
CA ILE A 95 -2.44 -1.91 -11.59
C ILE A 95 -2.22 -3.36 -12.02
N SER A 96 -3.05 -4.26 -11.50
CA SER A 96 -3.21 -5.63 -11.99
C SER A 96 -4.48 -5.72 -12.84
N THR A 97 -4.33 -6.19 -14.08
CA THR A 97 -5.44 -6.45 -15.00
C THR A 97 -5.69 -7.94 -15.12
N PHE A 98 -6.92 -8.35 -14.82
CA PHE A 98 -7.42 -9.71 -14.93
C PHE A 98 -8.26 -9.83 -16.20
N ALA A 99 -7.83 -10.66 -17.14
CA ALA A 99 -8.55 -10.94 -18.38
C ALA A 99 -9.07 -12.38 -18.36
N VAL A 100 -10.39 -12.56 -18.42
CA VAL A 100 -11.03 -13.88 -18.34
C VAL A 100 -11.73 -14.21 -19.65
N VAL A 101 -11.63 -15.46 -20.07
CA VAL A 101 -12.37 -16.02 -21.21
C VAL A 101 -13.12 -17.27 -20.75
N GLY A 102 -14.44 -17.18 -20.68
CA GLY A 102 -15.34 -18.32 -20.48
C GLY A 102 -15.68 -18.99 -21.81
N ASN A 103 -15.84 -20.31 -21.81
CA ASN A 103 -16.20 -21.13 -22.97
C ASN A 103 -17.22 -22.20 -22.60
N ALA A 104 -18.34 -22.22 -23.31
CA ALA A 104 -19.30 -23.31 -23.31
C ALA A 104 -19.58 -23.76 -24.74
N SER A 105 -19.08 -24.95 -25.14
CA SER A 105 -19.28 -25.51 -26.48
C SER A 105 -18.95 -24.53 -27.62
N ASN A 106 -17.79 -23.87 -27.54
CA ASN A 106 -17.31 -22.85 -28.50
C ASN A 106 -18.11 -21.54 -28.52
N ARG A 107 -18.94 -21.28 -27.50
CA ARG A 107 -19.49 -19.94 -27.24
C ARG A 107 -18.62 -19.31 -26.19
N THR A 108 -18.06 -18.15 -26.47
CA THR A 108 -17.12 -17.47 -25.57
C THR A 108 -17.69 -16.17 -25.02
N ARG A 109 -17.31 -15.85 -23.79
CA ARG A 109 -17.57 -14.56 -23.14
C ARG A 109 -16.30 -14.07 -22.48
N SER A 110 -16.02 -12.78 -22.60
CA SER A 110 -14.79 -12.19 -22.05
C SER A 110 -15.10 -11.12 -21.02
N LEU A 111 -14.32 -11.12 -19.94
CA LEU A 111 -14.38 -10.14 -18.86
C LEU A 111 -12.99 -9.55 -18.64
N GLY A 112 -12.93 -8.26 -18.32
CA GLY A 112 -11.72 -7.55 -17.91
C GLY A 112 -11.98 -6.79 -16.62
N VAL A 113 -11.14 -7.03 -15.61
CA VAL A 113 -11.17 -6.29 -14.34
C VAL A 113 -9.79 -5.70 -14.07
N GLY A 114 -9.72 -4.38 -13.94
CA GLY A 114 -8.53 -3.68 -13.47
C GLY A 114 -8.62 -3.43 -11.97
N VAL A 115 -7.55 -3.74 -11.25
CA VAL A 115 -7.47 -3.66 -9.79
C VAL A 115 -6.17 -2.94 -9.41
N SER A 116 -6.23 -1.89 -8.62
CA SER A 116 -5.04 -1.27 -8.00
C SER A 116 -4.76 -1.90 -6.63
N GLY A 117 -3.57 -2.48 -6.44
CA GLY A 117 -3.14 -3.02 -5.13
C GLY A 117 -2.49 -1.94 -4.26
N GLY A 118 -2.73 -2.01 -2.94
CA GLY A 118 -2.02 -1.19 -1.96
C GLY A 118 -0.53 -1.51 -1.90
N VAL A 119 0.30 -0.53 -1.56
CA VAL A 119 1.75 -0.68 -1.41
C VAL A 119 2.06 -1.53 -0.16
N PRO A 120 3.06 -2.44 -0.18
CA PRO A 120 3.46 -3.19 1.02
C PRO A 120 3.74 -2.24 2.19
N GLY A 121 3.29 -2.60 3.39
CA GLY A 121 3.52 -1.79 4.58
C GLY A 121 5.02 -1.61 4.90
N THR A 122 5.36 -0.49 5.51
CA THR A 122 6.70 -0.18 6.02
C THR A 122 6.91 -0.89 7.36
N THR A 123 7.99 -1.67 7.49
CA THR A 123 8.36 -2.37 8.73
C THR A 123 9.77 -1.98 9.17
N PHE A 124 9.99 -1.92 10.48
CA PHE A 124 11.29 -1.61 11.07
C PHE A 124 11.86 -2.88 11.71
N SER A 125 12.95 -3.41 11.13
CA SER A 125 13.57 -4.66 11.58
C SER A 125 14.86 -4.44 12.38
N TYR A 126 15.32 -3.20 12.46
CA TYR A 126 16.61 -2.80 13.01
C TYR A 126 16.42 -1.53 13.84
N ALA A 127 17.30 -1.29 14.81
CA ALA A 127 17.41 0.00 15.49
C ALA A 127 17.65 1.13 14.48
N ALA A 128 18.57 0.87 13.55
CA ALA A 128 18.84 1.74 12.43
C ALA A 128 19.04 0.94 11.14
N GLN A 129 18.17 1.15 10.15
CA GLN A 129 18.36 0.68 8.78
C GLN A 129 18.79 1.85 7.88
N ILE A 130 20.01 1.78 7.38
CA ILE A 130 20.69 2.93 6.77
C ILE A 130 21.03 2.62 5.31
N GLY A 131 20.79 3.60 4.45
CA GLY A 131 21.10 3.57 3.03
C GLY A 131 22.60 3.71 2.74
N GLN A 132 22.90 4.06 1.49
CA GLN A 132 24.28 4.09 0.98
C GLN A 132 25.15 5.18 1.61
N GLY A 133 24.54 6.20 2.22
CA GLY A 133 25.25 7.27 2.91
C GLY A 133 25.96 6.83 4.18
N GLY A 134 25.54 5.68 4.75
CA GLY A 134 26.18 5.07 5.90
C GLY A 134 25.93 5.74 7.23
N LEU A 135 26.56 5.20 8.27
CA LEU A 135 26.46 5.62 9.66
C LEU A 135 27.74 6.35 10.09
N VAL A 136 27.57 7.52 10.70
CA VAL A 136 28.63 8.26 11.38
C VAL A 136 28.28 8.43 12.86
N MET A 137 29.09 7.86 13.75
CA MET A 137 28.93 7.89 15.20
C MET A 137 30.03 8.73 15.85
N ASN A 138 29.72 9.98 16.21
CA ASN A 138 30.65 10.87 16.91
C ASN A 138 30.86 10.46 18.37
N SER A 139 31.65 11.24 19.11
CA SER A 139 32.14 10.82 20.42
C SER A 139 31.02 10.53 21.43
N ASN A 140 31.09 9.40 22.12
CA ASN A 140 30.10 8.93 23.11
C ASN A 140 28.68 8.72 22.55
N SER A 141 28.50 8.53 21.23
CA SER A 141 27.20 8.13 20.70
C SER A 141 26.94 6.64 20.92
N GLU A 142 25.68 6.31 21.16
CA GLU A 142 25.22 4.97 21.51
C GLU A 142 24.05 4.56 20.64
N VAL A 143 23.99 3.27 20.31
CA VAL A 143 22.84 2.63 19.67
C VAL A 143 22.55 1.34 20.42
N GLU A 144 21.36 1.24 20.99
CA GLU A 144 20.82 0.02 21.54
C GLU A 144 20.09 -0.75 20.43
N GLY A 145 20.51 -1.99 20.16
CA GLY A 145 19.94 -2.83 19.10
C GLY A 145 20.77 -2.95 17.83
N ASP A 146 20.22 -3.70 16.87
CA ASP A 146 20.92 -4.10 15.65
C ASP A 146 20.95 -2.98 14.61
N VAL A 147 22.11 -2.79 13.98
CA VAL A 147 22.35 -1.79 12.93
C VAL A 147 22.64 -2.46 11.59
N TYR A 148 21.94 -2.00 10.56
CA TYR A 148 22.18 -2.41 9.18
C TYR A 148 22.49 -1.19 8.30
N SER A 149 23.64 -1.18 7.62
CA SER A 149 24.06 -0.08 6.75
C SER A 149 24.42 -0.56 5.36
N ASN A 150 23.80 0.02 4.33
CA ASN A 150 24.20 -0.16 2.93
C ASN A 150 25.47 0.63 2.56
N GLY A 151 26.01 1.42 3.50
CA GLY A 151 27.26 2.14 3.37
C GLY A 151 28.30 1.68 4.39
N ASN A 152 29.21 2.58 4.75
CA ASN A 152 30.16 2.34 5.85
C ASN A 152 29.51 2.63 7.20
N ILE A 153 30.06 2.04 8.26
CA ILE A 153 29.82 2.43 9.66
C ILE A 153 31.13 3.01 10.20
N THR A 154 31.13 4.31 10.50
CA THR A 154 32.29 5.05 11.01
C THR A 154 32.03 5.50 12.44
N GLY A 155 32.85 5.05 13.39
CA GLY A 155 32.74 5.42 14.80
C GLY A 155 33.98 6.14 15.31
N PHE A 156 33.75 7.15 16.14
CA PHE A 156 34.76 7.95 16.83
C PHE A 156 34.85 7.57 18.33
N SER A 157 35.58 8.37 19.11
CA SER A 157 35.90 8.09 20.51
C SER A 157 34.69 7.66 21.34
N ASN A 158 34.76 6.50 22.00
CA ASN A 158 33.69 5.98 22.87
C ASN A 158 32.32 5.75 22.18
N SER A 159 32.27 5.66 20.85
CA SER A 159 31.04 5.19 20.18
C SER A 159 30.80 3.71 20.46
N VAL A 160 29.53 3.34 20.68
CA VAL A 160 29.09 2.00 21.07
C VAL A 160 27.82 1.60 20.30
N ILE A 161 27.79 0.37 19.81
CA ILE A 161 26.59 -0.31 19.32
C ILE A 161 26.36 -1.53 20.22
N ASN A 162 25.29 -1.51 21.01
CA ASN A 162 24.85 -2.61 21.85
C ASN A 162 23.96 -3.55 21.03
N GLY A 163 24.56 -4.23 20.05
CA GLY A 163 23.86 -5.13 19.14
C GLY A 163 24.80 -5.65 18.06
N ASN A 164 24.23 -6.21 17.01
CA ASN A 164 24.97 -6.57 15.80
C ASN A 164 25.16 -5.34 14.91
N ALA A 165 26.33 -5.25 14.27
CA ALA A 165 26.62 -4.22 13.27
C ALA A 165 26.93 -4.89 11.93
N THR A 166 26.08 -4.64 10.94
CA THR A 166 26.25 -5.13 9.57
C THR A 166 26.42 -3.96 8.60
N ALA A 167 27.48 -3.99 7.82
CA ALA A 167 27.77 -3.01 6.78
C ALA A 167 28.01 -3.71 5.44
N VAL A 168 27.42 -3.17 4.36
CA VAL A 168 27.83 -3.49 2.99
C VAL A 168 29.24 -2.95 2.73
N GLY A 169 29.55 -1.78 3.28
CA GLY A 169 30.89 -1.21 3.27
C GLY A 169 31.77 -1.78 4.39
N THR A 170 32.51 -0.90 5.06
CA THR A 170 33.38 -1.24 6.19
C THR A 170 32.82 -0.75 7.52
N ILE A 171 33.25 -1.37 8.62
CA ILE A 171 33.03 -0.94 9.99
C ILE A 171 34.39 -0.51 10.55
N SER A 172 34.53 0.77 10.91
CA SER A 172 35.82 1.28 11.39
C SER A 172 36.31 0.57 12.67
N SER A 173 37.61 0.64 12.91
CA SER A 173 38.30 0.03 14.04
C SER A 173 39.34 1.00 14.61
N PRO A 174 39.53 1.08 15.95
CA PRO A 174 38.91 0.25 16.98
C PRO A 174 37.47 0.63 17.35
N ARG A 175 36.91 1.70 16.76
CA ARG A 175 35.56 2.21 17.06
C ARG A 175 34.68 2.15 15.80
N PRO A 176 33.37 1.88 15.93
CA PRO A 176 32.61 1.73 17.18
C PRO A 176 32.91 0.41 17.90
N SER A 177 32.73 0.42 19.22
CA SER A 177 32.66 -0.83 19.99
C SER A 177 31.33 -1.50 19.66
N VAL A 178 31.34 -2.77 19.32
CA VAL A 178 30.11 -3.52 18.98
C VAL A 178 30.06 -4.70 19.92
N SER A 179 28.98 -4.85 20.68
CA SER A 179 28.83 -5.94 21.65
C SER A 179 28.51 -7.28 20.98
N GLY A 180 27.78 -7.25 19.85
CA GLY A 180 27.42 -8.40 19.05
C GLY A 180 28.38 -8.68 17.89
N THR A 181 27.82 -9.19 16.78
CA THR A 181 28.59 -9.59 15.60
C THR A 181 28.91 -8.39 14.71
N LYS A 182 30.15 -8.31 14.20
CA LYS A 182 30.56 -7.39 13.14
C LYS A 182 30.57 -8.12 11.80
N ILE A 183 29.81 -7.62 10.83
CA ILE A 183 29.76 -8.14 9.46
C ILE A 183 30.08 -6.99 8.50
N GLU A 184 31.13 -7.15 7.70
CA GLU A 184 31.51 -6.23 6.61
C GLU A 184 31.30 -6.92 5.26
N GLY A 185 31.06 -6.16 4.18
CA GLY A 185 30.87 -6.72 2.84
C GLY A 185 29.58 -7.51 2.67
N ALA A 186 28.52 -7.18 3.41
CA ALA A 186 27.20 -7.77 3.24
C ALA A 186 26.55 -7.39 1.89
N ASP A 187 25.50 -8.11 1.48
CA ASP A 187 24.69 -7.76 0.29
C ASP A 187 23.81 -6.54 0.55
N ILE A 188 23.49 -5.73 -0.45
CA ILE A 188 22.58 -4.56 -0.26
C ILE A 188 21.16 -5.02 0.11
N ILE A 189 20.57 -4.42 1.15
CA ILE A 189 19.13 -4.53 1.47
C ILE A 189 18.45 -3.21 1.15
N ALA A 190 17.48 -3.23 0.23
CA ALA A 190 16.69 -2.03 -0.08
C ALA A 190 16.01 -1.48 1.18
N LEU A 191 15.90 -0.15 1.28
CA LEU A 191 15.10 0.46 2.35
C LEU A 191 13.63 -0.02 2.21
N PRO A 192 12.90 -0.19 3.32
CA PRO A 192 11.50 -0.58 3.30
C PRO A 192 10.67 0.28 2.34
N PRO A 193 9.70 -0.28 1.59
CA PRO A 193 8.82 0.53 0.75
C PRO A 193 7.97 1.47 1.61
N PHE A 194 7.54 2.59 1.01
CA PHE A 194 6.66 3.57 1.65
C PHE A 194 5.53 4.00 0.70
N ASP A 195 4.28 3.90 1.16
CA ASP A 195 3.08 4.30 0.41
C ASP A 195 2.85 5.82 0.44
N GLU A 196 3.72 6.58 -0.24
CA GLU A 196 3.63 8.04 -0.22
C GLU A 196 2.24 8.54 -0.64
N GLN A 197 1.71 8.02 -1.74
CA GLN A 197 0.44 8.51 -2.29
C GLN A 197 -0.74 8.14 -1.38
N GLY A 198 -0.78 6.89 -0.89
CA GLY A 198 -1.86 6.46 0.00
C GLY A 198 -1.92 7.27 1.29
N TRP A 199 -0.78 7.59 1.89
CA TRP A 199 -0.75 8.44 3.09
C TRP A 199 -1.14 9.90 2.80
N LYS A 200 -0.74 10.46 1.65
CA LYS A 200 -1.18 11.81 1.24
C LYS A 200 -2.69 11.87 1.00
N ASP A 201 -3.26 10.84 0.38
CA ASP A 201 -4.71 10.74 0.14
C ASP A 201 -5.48 10.58 1.46
N ALA A 202 -4.97 9.75 2.39
CA ALA A 202 -5.55 9.59 3.72
C ALA A 202 -5.55 10.89 4.54
N ALA A 203 -4.51 11.71 4.43
CA ALA A 203 -4.45 13.02 5.08
C ALA A 203 -5.46 14.03 4.51
N ASN A 204 -5.81 13.90 3.22
CA ASN A 204 -6.76 14.78 2.55
C ASN A 204 -8.12 14.10 2.27
N ILE A 205 -8.51 13.11 3.09
CA ILE A 205 -9.72 12.31 2.87
C ILE A 205 -11.01 13.14 2.75
N ASN A 206 -11.07 14.28 3.46
CA ASN A 206 -12.21 15.19 3.43
C ASN A 206 -12.16 16.23 2.30
N ASN A 207 -11.10 16.21 1.48
CA ASN A 207 -10.81 17.20 0.43
C ASN A 207 -10.90 18.66 0.93
N ASP A 208 -10.37 18.90 2.13
CA ASP A 208 -10.39 20.17 2.84
C ASP A 208 -9.00 20.48 3.42
N PRO A 209 -8.05 20.87 2.56
CA PRO A 209 -6.70 21.22 2.98
C PRO A 209 -6.68 22.58 3.70
N TYR A 210 -5.82 22.71 4.69
CA TYR A 210 -5.45 24.01 5.24
C TYR A 210 -4.48 24.71 4.28
N ILE A 211 -4.80 25.93 3.83
CA ILE A 211 -3.98 26.68 2.89
C ILE A 211 -3.06 27.66 3.63
N GLY A 212 -1.75 27.54 3.41
CA GLY A 212 -0.74 28.39 4.03
C GLY A 212 -0.09 27.75 5.25
N ASN A 213 0.74 28.54 5.95
CA ASN A 213 1.47 28.06 7.11
C ASN A 213 0.54 27.97 8.33
N LEU A 214 0.63 26.86 9.05
CA LEU A 214 -0.06 26.62 10.31
C LEU A 214 0.95 26.69 11.45
N SER A 215 0.74 27.61 12.39
CA SER A 215 1.50 27.70 13.62
C SER A 215 0.58 27.43 14.80
N LEU A 216 0.94 26.46 15.64
CA LEU A 216 0.23 26.11 16.86
C LEU A 216 0.91 26.83 18.02
N ASP A 217 0.17 27.68 18.71
CA ASP A 217 0.64 28.44 19.87
C ASP A 217 0.33 27.69 21.18
N SER A 218 0.48 28.36 22.33
CA SER A 218 0.27 27.75 23.65
C SER A 218 -1.11 27.11 23.81
N GLY A 219 -1.14 25.90 24.39
CA GLY A 219 -2.35 25.13 24.66
C GLY A 219 -2.50 23.90 23.77
N THR A 220 -3.56 23.14 24.01
CA THR A 220 -3.80 21.86 23.32
C THR A 220 -4.59 22.03 22.04
N THR A 221 -4.02 21.57 20.93
CA THR A 221 -4.69 21.47 19.63
C THR A 221 -4.87 20.00 19.25
N VAL A 222 -6.01 19.67 18.65
CA VAL A 222 -6.27 18.36 18.04
C VAL A 222 -6.19 18.48 16.52
N LEU A 223 -5.45 17.61 15.84
CA LEU A 223 -5.28 17.63 14.40
C LEU A 223 -5.23 16.22 13.81
N GLY A 224 -5.69 16.08 12.57
CA GLY A 224 -5.64 14.82 11.83
C GLY A 224 -7.01 14.13 11.72
N PRO A 225 -7.36 13.54 10.56
CA PRO A 225 -6.62 13.60 9.29
C PRO A 225 -6.66 15.00 8.68
N LYS A 226 -5.51 15.54 8.25
CA LYS A 226 -5.44 16.89 7.65
C LYS A 226 -4.23 17.07 6.73
N LYS A 227 -4.48 17.63 5.55
CA LYS A 227 -3.44 18.19 4.66
C LYS A 227 -3.22 19.68 4.96
N ILE A 228 -1.96 20.10 5.00
CA ILE A 228 -1.49 21.47 5.20
C ILE A 228 -0.62 21.85 3.99
N GLU A 229 -1.12 22.78 3.18
CA GLU A 229 -0.40 23.35 2.04
C GLU A 229 0.49 24.52 2.48
N GLY A 230 1.50 24.18 3.27
CA GLY A 230 2.44 25.12 3.88
C GLY A 230 3.30 24.44 4.94
N ASN A 231 3.93 25.24 5.79
CA ASN A 231 4.68 24.74 6.95
C ASN A 231 3.74 24.45 8.13
N LEU A 232 4.10 23.47 8.96
CA LEU A 232 3.49 23.23 10.27
C LEU A 232 4.53 23.48 11.36
N THR A 233 4.24 24.41 12.28
CA THR A 233 5.13 24.76 13.39
C THR A 233 4.38 24.62 14.71
N LEU A 234 4.91 23.81 15.64
CA LEU A 234 4.50 23.82 17.04
C LEU A 234 5.40 24.82 17.75
N ASN A 235 4.83 25.90 18.27
CA ASN A 235 5.58 26.89 19.06
C ASN A 235 5.86 26.36 20.47
N SER A 236 6.72 27.05 21.21
CA SER A 236 7.10 26.63 22.56
C SER A 236 5.88 26.49 23.49
N ASN A 237 5.79 25.36 24.20
CA ASN A 237 4.66 25.00 25.08
C ASN A 237 3.33 24.83 24.34
N ALA A 238 3.36 24.49 23.05
CA ALA A 238 2.20 24.01 22.31
C ALA A 238 2.07 22.49 22.50
N ASP A 239 0.84 22.02 22.70
CA ASP A 239 0.54 20.60 22.76
C ASP A 239 -0.29 20.21 21.53
N LEU A 240 0.11 19.15 20.83
CA LEU A 240 -0.62 18.62 19.68
C LEU A 240 -1.06 17.18 19.93
N ILE A 241 -2.36 16.91 19.87
CA ILE A 241 -2.93 15.56 19.86
C ILE A 241 -3.24 15.18 18.40
N VAL A 242 -2.65 14.07 17.94
CA VAL A 242 -2.77 13.58 16.57
C VAL A 242 -3.83 12.49 16.48
N GLN A 243 -4.93 12.77 15.78
CA GLN A 243 -6.08 11.87 15.57
C GLN A 243 -6.11 11.18 14.21
N GLY A 244 -5.10 11.40 13.37
CA GLY A 244 -5.06 10.85 12.03
C GLY A 244 -3.81 11.24 11.26
N VAL A 245 -3.81 10.93 9.97
CA VAL A 245 -2.67 11.20 9.10
C VAL A 245 -2.53 12.70 8.85
N ILE A 246 -1.32 13.24 8.99
CA ILE A 246 -1.04 14.65 8.70
C ILE A 246 -0.09 14.72 7.51
N HIS A 247 -0.47 15.47 6.47
CA HIS A 247 0.39 15.76 5.32
C HIS A 247 0.78 17.24 5.32
N VAL A 248 2.08 17.53 5.36
CA VAL A 248 2.63 18.89 5.30
C VAL A 248 3.42 19.03 4.00
N THR A 249 3.03 19.94 3.12
CA THR A 249 3.77 20.17 1.85
C THR A 249 5.03 21.01 2.03
N GLY A 250 5.13 21.75 3.14
CA GLY A 250 6.31 22.51 3.53
C GLY A 250 7.17 21.76 4.54
N ASN A 251 7.73 22.51 5.50
CA ASN A 251 8.53 21.97 6.59
C ASN A 251 7.69 21.75 7.86
N PHE A 252 8.12 20.80 8.69
CA PHE A 252 7.58 20.58 10.03
C PHE A 252 8.63 20.95 11.09
N SER A 253 8.23 21.70 12.10
CA SER A 253 9.12 22.10 13.20
C SER A 253 8.42 22.07 14.55
N MET A 254 9.03 21.38 15.52
CA MET A 254 8.66 21.46 16.94
C MET A 254 9.64 22.37 17.65
N ASN A 255 9.16 23.48 18.23
CA ASN A 255 9.99 24.42 19.00
C ASN A 255 10.22 23.90 20.43
N SER A 256 11.08 24.58 21.18
CA SER A 256 11.50 24.06 22.48
C SER A 256 10.35 23.96 23.49
N GLY A 257 10.22 22.82 24.17
CA GLY A 257 9.19 22.56 25.16
C GLY A 257 7.81 22.34 24.55
N SER A 258 7.70 21.86 23.31
CA SER A 258 6.42 21.49 22.69
C SER A 258 6.22 19.98 22.76
N ASP A 259 4.99 19.57 23.05
CA ASP A 259 4.64 18.16 23.21
C ASP A 259 3.70 17.72 22.08
N LEU A 260 3.92 16.50 21.58
CA LEU A 260 3.05 15.89 20.58
C LEU A 260 2.65 14.48 21.02
N PHE A 261 1.35 14.23 21.06
CA PHE A 261 0.75 12.99 21.52
C PHE A 261 0.07 12.29 20.35
N LEU A 262 0.27 10.98 20.23
CA LEU A 262 -0.68 10.14 19.51
C LEU A 262 -1.94 10.00 20.35
N ASP A 263 -3.12 10.15 19.75
CA ASP A 263 -4.38 9.91 20.47
C ASP A 263 -4.44 8.44 20.94
N ASP A 264 -4.76 8.22 22.22
CA ASP A 264 -4.83 6.88 22.82
C ASP A 264 -5.88 5.97 22.16
N ASP A 265 -6.86 6.54 21.45
CA ASP A 265 -7.84 5.77 20.66
C ASP A 265 -7.17 4.90 19.58
N PHE A 266 -5.91 5.18 19.20
CA PHE A 266 -5.14 4.32 18.31
C PHE A 266 -4.76 2.97 18.95
N GLY A 267 -4.76 2.85 20.29
CA GLY A 267 -4.36 1.63 20.98
C GLY A 267 -2.99 1.13 20.51
N SER A 268 -2.89 -0.13 20.10
CA SER A 268 -1.64 -0.70 19.56
C SER A 268 -1.39 -0.38 18.07
N THR A 269 -2.22 0.46 17.46
CA THR A 269 -2.05 0.94 16.09
C THR A 269 -1.47 2.35 16.10
N GLY A 270 -1.31 2.99 14.96
CA GLY A 270 -0.59 4.25 14.88
C GLY A 270 -0.78 4.91 13.54
N THR A 271 -0.06 6.00 13.32
CA THR A 271 -0.32 6.90 12.21
C THR A 271 0.96 7.48 11.64
N VAL A 272 0.82 8.24 10.56
CA VAL A 272 1.93 8.84 9.82
C VAL A 272 1.77 10.36 9.79
N ILE A 273 2.88 11.05 10.02
CA ILE A 273 3.04 12.46 9.68
C ILE A 273 4.02 12.53 8.51
N ILE A 274 3.49 12.80 7.32
CA ILE A 274 4.27 12.92 6.09
C ILE A 274 4.57 14.38 5.77
N VAL A 275 5.85 14.67 5.57
CA VAL A 275 6.38 16.02 5.35
C VAL A 275 7.20 16.02 4.06
N GLU A 276 6.82 16.87 3.11
CA GLU A 276 7.57 16.95 1.84
C GLU A 276 8.91 17.68 2.00
N GLY A 277 8.96 18.62 2.94
CA GLY A 277 10.17 19.33 3.34
C GLY A 277 10.92 18.64 4.48
N THR A 278 11.69 19.44 5.22
CA THR A 278 12.49 18.97 6.36
C THR A 278 11.67 18.90 7.64
N ILE A 279 12.05 17.97 8.51
CA ILE A 279 11.51 17.83 9.87
C ILE A 279 12.58 18.27 10.87
N SER A 280 12.19 19.09 11.84
CA SER A 280 13.10 19.61 12.86
C SER A 280 12.46 19.54 14.25
N PHE A 281 13.05 18.76 15.15
CA PHE A 281 12.72 18.72 16.56
C PHE A 281 13.73 19.58 17.31
N ASN A 282 13.30 20.72 17.86
CA ASN A 282 14.16 21.59 18.66
C ASN A 282 14.31 21.05 20.10
N SER A 283 15.07 21.76 20.94
CA SER A 283 15.45 21.23 22.25
C SER A 283 14.27 21.02 23.20
N ASN A 284 14.23 19.86 23.87
CA ASN A 284 13.12 19.46 24.75
C ASN A 284 11.78 19.44 24.00
N ALA A 285 11.77 18.92 22.78
CA ALA A 285 10.54 18.61 22.06
C ALA A 285 10.26 17.13 22.27
N ASP A 286 9.09 16.82 22.81
CA ASP A 286 8.75 15.47 23.25
C ASP A 286 7.62 14.90 22.38
N VAL A 287 7.76 13.65 21.97
CA VAL A 287 6.72 12.90 21.26
C VAL A 287 6.35 11.67 22.06
N PHE A 288 5.05 11.52 22.33
CA PHE A 288 4.50 10.42 23.11
C PHE A 288 3.70 9.46 22.22
N ALA A 289 4.01 8.18 22.35
CA ALA A 289 3.20 7.08 21.83
C ALA A 289 1.94 6.91 22.69
N THR A 290 1.03 6.01 22.29
CA THR A 290 -0.13 5.67 23.15
C THR A 290 0.30 4.95 24.42
N ASP A 291 -0.56 4.95 25.44
CA ASP A 291 -0.35 4.16 26.67
C ASP A 291 -0.69 2.65 26.53
N ALA A 292 -0.99 2.16 25.32
CA ALA A 292 -1.34 0.75 25.07
C ALA A 292 -0.16 -0.22 25.24
N SER A 293 -0.45 -1.52 25.37
CA SER A 293 0.56 -2.58 25.41
C SER A 293 0.21 -3.71 24.41
N PRO A 294 0.92 -3.82 23.27
CA PRO A 294 2.02 -2.95 22.81
C PRO A 294 1.55 -1.53 22.46
N LYS A 295 2.47 -0.57 22.54
CA LYS A 295 2.20 0.84 22.24
C LYS A 295 1.92 1.04 20.74
N GLY A 296 1.08 2.02 20.45
CA GLY A 296 0.91 2.63 19.14
C GLY A 296 1.87 3.79 18.94
N TYR A 297 2.52 3.86 17.77
CA TYR A 297 3.55 4.87 17.49
C TYR A 297 3.18 5.76 16.31
N ILE A 298 3.78 6.95 16.30
CA ILE A 298 3.78 7.83 15.12
C ILE A 298 5.01 7.53 14.30
N MET A 299 4.84 7.41 12.98
CA MET A 299 5.96 7.47 12.04
C MET A 299 6.06 8.86 11.41
N PHE A 300 7.17 9.54 11.63
CA PHE A 300 7.50 10.78 10.94
C PHE A 300 8.25 10.47 9.65
N VAL A 301 7.73 10.96 8.53
CA VAL A 301 8.30 10.70 7.22
C VAL A 301 8.69 12.01 6.56
N SER A 302 9.97 12.14 6.18
CA SER A 302 10.44 13.25 5.36
C SER A 302 10.74 12.77 3.94
N MET A 303 10.18 13.47 2.96
CA MET A 303 10.47 13.26 1.53
C MET A 303 11.63 14.13 1.04
N SER A 304 12.20 14.97 1.90
CA SER A 304 13.29 15.88 1.57
C SER A 304 14.51 15.13 1.04
N ASN A 305 15.13 15.70 0.02
CA ASN A 305 16.39 15.22 -0.55
C ASN A 305 17.63 15.76 0.19
N ASN A 306 17.46 16.38 1.36
CA ASN A 306 18.59 16.84 2.17
C ASN A 306 19.35 15.61 2.69
N THR A 307 20.53 15.37 2.12
CA THR A 307 21.34 14.18 2.41
C THR A 307 21.96 14.17 3.80
N ASP A 308 22.05 15.32 4.47
CA ASP A 308 22.65 15.41 5.80
C ASP A 308 21.59 15.46 6.92
N ALA A 309 20.50 16.20 6.71
CA ALA A 309 19.46 16.38 7.70
C ALA A 309 18.10 16.71 7.06
N ALA A 310 17.47 15.72 6.43
CA ALA A 310 16.05 15.76 6.11
C ALA A 310 15.20 15.70 7.39
N ILE A 311 15.70 14.96 8.39
CA ILE A 311 15.18 14.96 9.76
C ILE A 311 16.32 15.39 10.69
N GLN A 312 16.06 16.35 11.57
CA GLN A 312 17.03 16.81 12.57
C GLN A 312 16.42 16.77 13.96
N LEU A 313 17.14 16.13 14.88
CA LEU A 313 16.84 16.14 16.31
C LEU A 313 17.90 16.99 17.02
N ASN A 314 17.44 18.04 17.71
CA ASN A 314 18.28 18.89 18.54
C ASN A 314 18.32 18.38 20.00
N SER A 315 19.09 19.07 20.86
CA SER A 315 19.45 18.51 22.15
C SER A 315 18.28 18.26 23.10
N ASN A 316 18.27 17.09 23.75
CA ASN A 316 17.25 16.64 24.70
C ASN A 316 15.84 16.49 24.08
N ALA A 317 15.71 16.14 22.80
CA ALA A 317 14.42 15.76 22.24
C ALA A 317 14.18 14.26 22.53
N ASP A 318 13.07 13.94 23.19
CA ASP A 318 12.69 12.56 23.52
C ASP A 318 11.51 12.13 22.64
N LEU A 319 11.74 11.20 21.71
CA LEU A 319 10.75 10.80 20.72
C LEU A 319 10.41 9.32 20.85
N GLU A 320 9.23 9.02 21.40
CA GLU A 320 8.58 7.71 21.29
C GLU A 320 7.96 7.52 19.89
N ALA A 321 8.79 7.61 18.85
CA ALA A 321 8.36 7.59 17.44
C ALA A 321 9.34 6.85 16.52
N ALA A 322 8.84 6.42 15.36
CA ALA A 322 9.66 5.91 14.27
C ALA A 322 9.99 7.04 13.28
N LEU A 323 11.22 7.10 12.78
CA LEU A 323 11.66 8.14 11.85
C LEU A 323 12.05 7.56 10.50
N TYR A 324 11.52 8.12 9.41
CA TYR A 324 11.84 7.70 8.05
C TYR A 324 12.20 8.89 7.15
N ALA A 325 13.49 9.05 6.82
CA ALA A 325 13.92 9.92 5.74
C ALA A 325 14.07 9.13 4.42
N VAL A 326 13.07 9.20 3.54
CA VAL A 326 12.98 8.36 2.32
C VAL A 326 14.17 8.58 1.39
N ASN A 327 14.50 9.85 1.15
CA ASN A 327 15.54 10.27 0.22
C ASN A 327 16.73 10.96 0.92
N GLY A 328 16.61 11.22 2.22
CA GLY A 328 17.49 12.12 2.94
C GLY A 328 18.22 11.48 4.12
N GLY A 329 19.07 12.29 4.75
CA GLY A 329 19.77 11.92 5.97
C GLY A 329 19.02 12.30 7.23
N LEU A 330 19.51 11.79 8.36
CA LEU A 330 19.07 12.17 9.68
C LEU A 330 20.26 12.51 10.55
N SER A 331 20.14 13.60 11.30
CA SER A 331 21.14 14.02 12.28
C SER A 331 20.54 14.13 13.67
N ILE A 332 21.12 13.40 14.63
CA ILE A 332 20.76 13.47 16.05
C ILE A 332 21.86 14.23 16.79
N ASN A 333 21.50 15.36 17.40
CA ASN A 333 22.36 16.11 18.31
C ASN A 333 22.28 15.56 19.74
N SER A 334 23.19 15.97 20.62
CA SER A 334 23.38 15.37 21.96
C SER A 334 22.08 15.13 22.73
N ASN A 335 21.93 13.94 23.33
CA ASN A 335 20.80 13.52 24.18
C ASN A 335 19.44 13.43 23.46
N GLY A 336 19.40 13.25 22.14
CA GLY A 336 18.17 12.85 21.48
C GLY A 336 17.93 11.35 21.65
N GLU A 337 16.70 10.94 21.93
CA GLU A 337 16.25 9.55 22.03
C GLU A 337 15.21 9.27 20.93
N VAL A 338 15.35 8.12 20.24
CA VAL A 338 14.45 7.69 19.17
C VAL A 338 14.30 6.19 19.22
N VAL A 339 13.08 5.72 18.97
CA VAL A 339 12.76 4.29 19.01
C VAL A 339 13.33 3.52 17.81
N SER A 340 13.13 3.98 16.58
CA SER A 340 13.71 3.31 15.39
C SER A 340 13.79 4.25 14.19
N LEU A 341 14.72 3.98 13.27
CA LEU A 341 14.87 4.80 12.08
C LEU A 341 15.26 4.05 10.79
N VAL A 342 14.80 4.61 9.68
CA VAL A 342 15.14 4.22 8.31
C VAL A 342 15.58 5.48 7.55
N VAL A 343 16.83 5.56 7.09
CA VAL A 343 17.37 6.81 6.50
C VAL A 343 18.43 6.52 5.45
N GLN A 344 18.73 7.45 4.54
CA GLN A 344 19.83 7.25 3.58
C GLN A 344 21.21 7.41 4.21
N LYS A 345 21.32 8.28 5.22
CA LYS A 345 22.55 8.59 5.96
C LYS A 345 22.18 8.91 7.40
N LEU A 346 22.93 8.39 8.37
CA LEU A 346 22.72 8.70 9.78
C LEU A 346 23.97 9.36 10.37
N ILE A 347 23.79 10.50 11.05
CA ILE A 347 24.83 11.20 11.77
C ILE A 347 24.41 11.32 13.24
N LEU A 348 25.04 10.52 14.11
CA LEU A 348 24.93 10.66 15.55
C LEU A 348 26.04 11.60 16.02
N ASN A 349 25.66 12.77 16.53
CA ASN A 349 26.60 13.69 17.15
C ASN A 349 26.96 13.23 18.57
N SER A 350 27.79 14.00 19.27
CA SER A 350 28.30 13.56 20.56
C SER A 350 27.20 13.36 21.59
N ASN A 351 27.21 12.21 22.28
CA ASN A 351 26.20 11.81 23.27
C ASN A 351 24.77 11.64 22.71
N ALA A 352 24.61 11.40 21.41
CA ALA A 352 23.32 10.97 20.85
C ALA A 352 23.07 9.49 21.15
N GLU A 353 21.81 9.12 21.42
CA GLU A 353 21.40 7.77 21.80
C GLU A 353 20.24 7.30 20.90
N ILE A 354 20.15 6.00 20.66
CA ILE A 354 19.01 5.36 20.00
C ILE A 354 18.62 4.21 20.90
N ASP A 355 17.39 4.20 21.41
CA ASP A 355 16.88 3.10 22.24
C ASP A 355 15.82 2.32 21.44
N TYR A 356 16.20 1.14 20.96
CA TYR A 356 15.32 0.34 20.11
C TYR A 356 14.28 -0.45 20.89
N ASP A 357 13.01 -0.06 20.77
CA ASP A 357 11.90 -0.83 21.33
C ASP A 357 11.53 -2.02 20.43
N LEU A 358 11.66 -3.23 20.99
CA LEU A 358 11.28 -4.50 20.35
C LEU A 358 9.80 -4.55 19.93
N GLY A 359 8.93 -3.73 20.54
CA GLY A 359 7.53 -3.57 20.16
C GLY A 359 7.33 -3.16 18.70
N LEU A 360 8.28 -2.42 18.11
CA LEU A 360 8.23 -2.00 16.70
C LEU A 360 8.53 -3.11 15.69
N ILE A 361 9.19 -4.20 16.09
CA ILE A 361 9.51 -5.32 15.16
C ILE A 361 8.23 -5.94 14.58
N ASN A 362 7.17 -6.00 15.39
CA ASN A 362 5.88 -6.57 14.99
C ASN A 362 4.92 -5.52 14.41
N TYR A 363 5.38 -4.29 14.25
CA TYR A 363 4.57 -3.17 13.79
C TYR A 363 4.78 -2.96 12.28
N SER A 364 3.69 -2.99 11.50
CA SER A 364 3.70 -2.64 10.09
C SER A 364 2.89 -1.37 9.85
N TYR A 365 3.55 -0.29 9.44
CA TYR A 365 2.87 0.91 8.96
C TYR A 365 2.36 0.63 7.56
N SER A 366 1.08 0.32 7.47
CA SER A 366 0.36 0.33 6.21
C SER A 366 -0.75 1.35 6.36
N THR A 367 -1.24 1.87 5.23
CA THR A 367 -2.49 2.64 5.19
C THR A 367 -3.71 1.84 5.66
N GLY A 368 -3.52 0.65 6.25
CA GLY A 368 -4.54 -0.10 6.95
C GLY A 368 -5.72 -0.48 6.07
N GLY A 369 -5.55 -0.37 4.75
CA GLY A 369 -6.53 -0.80 3.79
C GLY A 369 -6.54 -2.31 3.71
N ALA A 370 -7.19 -2.97 4.66
CA ALA A 370 -8.16 -3.93 4.18
C ALA A 370 -9.18 -3.16 3.32
N GLY A 371 -8.97 -3.11 2.00
CA GLY A 371 -10.01 -2.79 1.03
C GLY A 371 -10.23 -1.32 0.64
N SER A 372 -9.40 -0.82 -0.26
CA SER A 372 -9.97 -0.28 -1.51
C SER A 372 -9.16 -0.80 -2.67
N TYR A 373 -9.39 -2.07 -2.98
CA TYR A 373 -9.19 -2.50 -4.35
C TYR A 373 -10.28 -1.81 -5.16
N ASP A 374 -9.92 -0.66 -5.73
CA ASP A 374 -10.83 -0.01 -6.65
C ASP A 374 -10.87 -0.84 -7.93
N ILE A 375 -12.09 -1.23 -8.30
CA ILE A 375 -12.36 -1.70 -9.66
C ILE A 375 -12.27 -0.46 -10.55
N ILE A 376 -11.04 -0.16 -10.98
CA ILE A 376 -10.76 1.02 -11.81
C ILE A 376 -11.27 0.83 -13.24
N SER A 377 -11.54 -0.41 -13.64
CA SER A 377 -12.20 -0.70 -14.90
C SER A 377 -12.90 -2.05 -14.85
N TRP A 378 -14.10 -2.08 -15.42
CA TRP A 378 -14.84 -3.29 -15.73
C TRP A 378 -15.24 -3.26 -17.20
N LYS A 379 -15.00 -4.35 -17.92
CA LYS A 379 -15.37 -4.48 -19.33
C LYS A 379 -15.90 -5.88 -19.62
N GLU A 380 -17.06 -5.94 -20.26
CA GLU A 380 -17.66 -7.17 -20.78
C GLU A 380 -17.64 -7.15 -22.31
N GLN A 381 -17.35 -8.30 -22.94
CA GLN A 381 -17.41 -8.51 -24.40
C GLN A 381 -18.02 -9.86 -24.78
#